data_AF-A0AAW1XND9-F1
#
_entry.id   AF-A0AAW1XND9-F1
#
_cell.length_a   1.000
_cell.length_b   1.000
_cell.length_c   1.000
_cell.angle_alpha   90.00
_cell.angle_beta   90.00
_cell.angle_gamma   90.00
#
_symmetry.space_group_name_H-M   'P 1'
#
loop_
_entity.id
_entity.type
_entity.pdbx_description
1 polymer ?
#
loop_
_entity_poly.entity_id
_entity_poly.type
_entity_poly.pdbx_seq_one_letter_code
_entity_poly.pdbx_strand_id
1 'polypeptide(L)'
;MKARWVFAMVVVFFSVVISWSNTRVESEREKPSLSSSLSSSSSSSSSQEPTGTSRLSYSASFFHDCFIEGCDASILLNDSNGNQSYSIEKQATPNRGGILCDVLALATRDGVFLAGGPFYPVLTGRRDSTQSYFDEALAEIPKPDDNITQTLHLFSLRGFSDRETVALLGAHNIGKIGCEFIDSRPKQLHWDRATRPSFTLLIS
;
A
#
# COMPACT_ATOMS: atom_id res chain seq x y z
N MET A 1 37.74 41.71 5.18
CA MET A 1 37.78 40.95 3.89
C MET A 1 37.38 39.47 4.00
N LYS A 2 37.45 38.81 5.17
CA LYS A 2 37.15 37.36 5.31
C LYS A 2 35.66 36.98 5.27
N ALA A 3 34.75 37.84 5.75
CA ALA A 3 33.31 37.54 5.81
C ALA A 3 32.61 37.45 4.43
N ARG A 4 33.12 38.17 3.41
CA ARG A 4 32.53 38.18 2.06
C ARG A 4 32.71 36.84 1.34
N TRP A 5 33.81 36.13 1.60
CA TRP A 5 34.09 34.83 1.00
C TRP A 5 33.30 33.69 1.66
N VAL A 6 33.04 33.79 2.97
CA VAL A 6 32.21 32.80 3.68
C VAL A 6 30.77 32.85 3.17
N PHE A 7 30.20 34.05 3.00
CA PHE A 7 28.85 34.19 2.47
C PHE A 7 28.72 33.67 1.03
N ALA A 8 29.72 33.95 0.18
CA ALA A 8 29.74 33.44 -1.19
C ALA A 8 29.81 31.90 -1.25
N MET A 9 30.60 31.27 -0.37
CA MET A 9 30.69 29.80 -0.30
C MET A 9 29.40 29.16 0.21
N VAL A 10 28.72 29.76 1.19
CA VAL A 10 27.42 29.26 1.69
C VAL A 10 26.35 29.35 0.61
N VAL A 11 26.30 30.46 -0.14
CA VAL A 11 25.32 30.64 -1.23
C VAL A 11 25.58 29.64 -2.36
N VAL A 12 26.84 29.46 -2.79
CA VAL A 12 27.18 28.48 -3.84
C VAL A 12 26.84 27.06 -3.38
N PHE A 13 27.14 26.70 -2.13
CA PHE A 13 26.82 25.39 -1.59
C PHE A 13 25.29 25.16 -1.52
N PHE A 14 24.52 26.16 -1.07
CA PHE A 14 23.06 26.08 -1.07
C PHE A 14 22.49 26.00 -2.50
N SER A 15 23.02 26.75 -3.46
CA SER A 15 22.58 26.69 -4.86
C SER A 15 22.86 25.32 -5.50
N VAL A 16 24.03 24.73 -5.21
CA VAL A 16 24.38 23.39 -5.71
C VAL A 16 23.49 22.32 -5.07
N VAL A 17 23.24 22.40 -3.75
CA VAL A 17 22.34 21.47 -3.05
C VAL A 17 20.90 21.60 -3.57
N ILE A 18 20.38 22.83 -3.73
CA ILE A 18 19.04 23.07 -4.29
C ILE A 18 18.95 22.56 -5.73
N SER A 19 20.00 22.76 -6.54
CA SER A 19 20.05 22.25 -7.91
C SER A 19 20.08 20.71 -7.94
N TRP A 20 20.76 20.06 -7.00
CA TRP A 20 20.82 18.59 -6.92
C TRP A 20 19.49 17.97 -6.45
N SER A 21 18.76 18.66 -5.58
CA SER A 21 17.38 18.26 -5.21
C SER A 21 16.38 18.41 -6.35
N ASN A 22 16.58 19.37 -7.27
CA ASN A 22 15.67 19.59 -8.40
C ASN A 22 15.90 18.61 -9.56
N THR A 23 17.06 17.97 -9.68
CA THR A 23 17.39 17.08 -10.81
C THR A 23 17.07 15.60 -10.59
N ARG A 24 16.25 15.24 -9.60
CA ARG A 24 15.87 13.83 -9.34
C ARG A 24 14.37 13.58 -9.20
N VAL A 25 13.57 14.33 -9.95
CA VAL A 25 12.18 13.96 -10.28
C VAL A 25 12.03 14.04 -11.80
N GLU A 26 12.80 13.24 -12.52
CA GLU A 26 12.42 12.89 -13.88
C GLU A 26 11.23 11.92 -13.75
N SER A 27 10.05 12.45 -14.01
CA SER A 27 8.77 11.74 -14.03
C SER A 27 8.73 10.80 -15.24
N GLU A 28 9.56 9.76 -15.22
CA GLU A 28 9.59 8.75 -16.27
C GLU A 28 8.49 7.70 -16.05
N ARG A 29 7.58 7.62 -17.04
CA ARG A 29 6.63 6.53 -17.33
C ARG A 29 5.36 6.42 -16.47
N GLU A 30 4.47 7.41 -16.53
CA GLU A 30 3.04 7.08 -16.52
C GLU A 30 2.57 7.03 -17.99
N LYS A 31 2.20 5.84 -18.49
CA LYS A 31 1.69 5.71 -19.87
C LYS A 31 0.38 6.51 -19.97
N PRO A 32 0.13 7.32 -21.01
CA PRO A 32 -1.12 8.08 -21.16
C PRO A 32 -2.40 7.22 -21.15
N SER A 33 -2.31 5.93 -21.47
CA SER A 33 -3.42 4.97 -21.39
C SER A 33 -3.73 4.49 -19.97
N LEU A 34 -2.76 4.61 -19.06
CA LEU A 34 -2.87 4.19 -17.67
C LEU A 34 -3.52 5.28 -16.82
N SER A 35 -3.23 6.56 -17.10
CA SER A 35 -3.88 7.71 -16.46
C SER A 35 -5.37 7.82 -16.81
N SER A 36 -5.74 7.51 -18.07
CA SER A 36 -7.14 7.44 -18.49
C SER A 36 -7.88 6.25 -17.88
N SER A 37 -7.21 5.10 -17.75
CA SER A 37 -7.73 3.92 -17.04
C SER A 37 -7.94 4.22 -15.56
N LEU A 38 -6.98 4.85 -14.88
CA LEU A 38 -7.08 5.24 -13.46
C LEU A 38 -8.22 6.24 -13.21
N SER A 39 -8.42 7.19 -14.14
CA SER A 39 -9.55 8.12 -14.12
C SER A 39 -10.89 7.37 -14.25
N SER A 40 -10.95 6.38 -15.16
CA SER A 40 -12.15 5.56 -15.33
C SER A 40 -12.43 4.63 -14.14
N SER A 41 -11.40 3.97 -13.59
CA SER A 41 -11.51 3.11 -12.40
C SER A 41 -11.90 3.93 -11.17
N SER A 42 -11.35 5.14 -11.02
CA SER A 42 -11.76 6.10 -9.99
C SER A 42 -13.23 6.49 -10.10
N SER A 43 -13.75 6.64 -11.33
CA SER A 43 -15.14 7.01 -11.57
C SER A 43 -16.12 5.83 -11.43
N SER A 44 -15.71 4.60 -11.76
CA SER A 44 -16.56 3.42 -11.56
C SER A 44 -16.66 3.04 -10.08
N SER A 45 -15.57 3.18 -9.31
CA SER A 45 -15.56 2.92 -7.86
C SER A 45 -16.14 4.07 -7.02
N SER A 46 -16.39 5.25 -7.61
CA SER A 46 -17.09 6.36 -6.93
C SER A 46 -18.61 6.24 -6.94
N SER A 47 -19.18 5.24 -7.61
CA SER A 47 -20.63 5.12 -7.81
C SER A 47 -21.39 4.59 -6.59
N GLN A 48 -20.71 4.03 -5.57
CA GLN A 48 -21.37 3.27 -4.51
C GLN A 48 -20.79 3.38 -3.08
N GLU A 49 -19.67 4.07 -2.85
CA GLU A 49 -19.06 4.20 -1.51
C GLU A 49 -18.58 5.64 -1.25
N PRO A 50 -18.60 6.14 0.02
CA PRO A 50 -17.99 7.41 0.39
C PRO A 50 -16.57 7.51 -0.17
N THR A 51 -16.27 8.64 -0.79
CA THR A 51 -15.13 8.92 -1.69
C THR A 51 -13.71 8.62 -1.17
N GLY A 52 -13.55 8.13 0.07
CA GLY A 52 -12.28 7.69 0.66
C GLY A 52 -12.13 6.19 0.90
N THR A 53 -13.21 5.41 1.02
CA THR A 53 -13.13 3.98 1.42
C THR A 53 -12.71 3.06 0.27
N SER A 54 -13.18 3.32 -0.95
CA SER A 54 -12.79 2.56 -2.14
C SER A 54 -11.31 2.73 -2.48
N ARG A 55 -10.73 3.90 -2.18
CA ARG A 55 -9.32 4.20 -2.45
C ARG A 55 -8.37 3.56 -1.45
N LEU A 56 -8.81 3.37 -0.21
CA LEU A 56 -8.08 2.67 0.84
C LEU A 56 -8.14 1.14 0.68
N SER A 57 -9.13 0.63 -0.05
CA SER A 57 -9.15 -0.78 -0.42
C SER A 57 -7.97 -1.15 -1.31
N TYR A 58 -7.50 -0.24 -2.17
CA TYR A 58 -6.39 -0.53 -3.07
C TYR A 58 -5.07 -0.76 -2.33
N SER A 59 -4.81 -0.06 -1.21
CA SER A 59 -3.57 -0.29 -0.45
C SER A 59 -3.52 -1.66 0.19
N ALA A 60 -4.66 -2.15 0.71
CA ALA A 60 -4.76 -3.49 1.25
C ALA A 60 -4.59 -4.55 0.15
N SER A 61 -5.29 -4.38 -0.97
CA SER A 61 -5.17 -5.31 -2.10
C SER A 61 -3.80 -5.29 -2.75
N PHE A 62 -3.14 -4.13 -2.85
CA PHE A 62 -1.77 -4.04 -3.36
C PHE A 62 -0.79 -4.74 -2.43
N PHE A 63 -0.98 -4.61 -1.11
CA PHE A 63 -0.18 -5.36 -0.15
C PHE A 63 -0.37 -6.86 -0.35
N HIS A 64 -1.61 -7.37 -0.34
CA HIS A 64 -1.86 -8.80 -0.50
C HIS A 64 -1.42 -9.36 -1.86
N ASP A 65 -1.52 -8.57 -2.94
CA ASP A 65 -0.97 -8.92 -4.25
C ASP A 65 0.55 -9.07 -4.18
N CYS A 66 1.25 -8.03 -3.75
CA CYS A 66 2.71 -8.05 -3.67
C CYS A 66 3.28 -9.06 -2.65
N PHE A 67 2.50 -9.41 -1.63
CA PHE A 67 2.92 -10.34 -0.60
C PHE A 67 2.94 -11.79 -1.09
N ILE A 68 2.29 -12.15 -2.20
CA ILE A 68 2.22 -13.53 -2.70
C ILE A 68 2.69 -13.57 -4.15
N GLU A 69 3.80 -14.28 -4.43
CA GLU A 69 4.40 -14.41 -5.78
C GLU A 69 4.72 -13.09 -6.54
N GLY A 70 4.49 -11.93 -5.91
CA GLY A 70 4.86 -10.61 -6.40
C GLY A 70 3.66 -9.79 -6.87
N CYS A 71 3.91 -8.51 -7.18
CA CYS A 71 2.86 -7.62 -7.64
C CYS A 71 2.50 -7.96 -9.10
N ASP A 72 1.52 -8.83 -9.30
CA ASP A 72 1.09 -9.32 -10.61
C ASP A 72 -0.44 -9.33 -10.78
N ALA A 73 -1.20 -8.69 -9.89
CA ALA A 73 -2.67 -8.69 -9.88
C ALA A 73 -3.31 -10.09 -9.83
N SER A 74 -2.60 -11.13 -9.36
CA SER A 74 -3.10 -12.49 -9.21
C SER A 74 -4.28 -12.58 -8.24
N ILE A 75 -4.34 -11.71 -7.24
CA ILE A 75 -5.45 -11.63 -6.27
C ILE A 75 -6.80 -11.24 -6.91
N LEU A 76 -6.77 -10.62 -8.09
CA LEU A 76 -7.98 -10.18 -8.81
C LEU A 76 -8.50 -11.23 -9.79
N LEU A 77 -7.76 -12.34 -9.95
CA LEU A 77 -8.16 -13.47 -10.77
C LEU A 77 -9.07 -14.41 -9.97
N ASN A 78 -9.93 -15.12 -10.69
CA ASN A 78 -10.72 -16.19 -10.08
C ASN A 78 -9.84 -17.44 -9.96
N ASP A 79 -10.07 -18.23 -8.92
CA ASP A 79 -9.42 -19.54 -8.77
C ASP A 79 -9.67 -20.41 -10.02
N SER A 80 -8.57 -20.88 -10.61
CA SER A 80 -8.53 -21.79 -11.75
C SER A 80 -9.24 -23.13 -11.47
N ASN A 81 -9.44 -23.49 -10.19
CA ASN A 81 -10.19 -24.69 -9.79
C ASN A 81 -11.72 -24.49 -9.83
N GLY A 82 -12.20 -23.33 -10.29
CA GLY A 82 -13.63 -23.03 -10.42
C GLY A 82 -14.33 -22.69 -9.11
N ASN A 83 -13.58 -22.57 -8.00
CA ASN A 83 -14.12 -22.17 -6.72
C ASN A 83 -14.29 -20.64 -6.67
N GLN A 84 -15.46 -20.15 -7.08
CA GLN A 84 -15.81 -18.73 -7.06
C GLN A 84 -15.98 -18.17 -5.63
N SER A 85 -15.85 -19.00 -4.60
CA SER A 85 -16.23 -18.64 -3.23
C SER A 85 -15.19 -17.79 -2.50
N TYR A 86 -13.99 -17.58 -3.05
CA TYR A 86 -12.86 -16.95 -2.33
C TYR A 86 -12.40 -15.59 -2.88
N SER A 87 -13.23 -14.87 -3.65
CA SER A 87 -12.86 -13.53 -4.13
C SER A 87 -13.08 -12.48 -3.03
N ILE A 88 -12.19 -12.40 -2.05
CA ILE A 88 -12.35 -11.45 -0.92
C ILE A 88 -12.08 -9.99 -1.35
N GLU A 89 -11.45 -9.72 -2.50
CA GLU A 89 -10.98 -8.36 -2.81
C GLU A 89 -11.24 -7.86 -4.24
N LYS A 90 -12.28 -8.39 -4.89
CA LYS A 90 -12.60 -8.00 -6.28
C LYS A 90 -13.33 -6.65 -6.34
N GLN A 91 -12.59 -5.54 -6.20
CA GLN A 91 -13.15 -4.20 -6.35
C GLN A 91 -12.81 -3.52 -7.69
N ALA A 92 -11.98 -4.15 -8.53
CA ALA A 92 -11.59 -3.60 -9.82
C ALA A 92 -12.35 -4.25 -10.99
N THR A 93 -12.83 -3.42 -11.93
CA THR A 93 -13.32 -3.90 -13.23
C THR A 93 -12.16 -4.55 -13.99
N PRO A 94 -12.28 -5.80 -14.49
CA PRO A 94 -11.21 -6.45 -15.23
C PRO A 94 -10.84 -5.63 -16.47
N ASN A 95 -9.62 -5.09 -16.51
CA ASN A 95 -9.12 -4.39 -17.68
C ASN A 95 -8.36 -5.39 -18.55
N ARG A 96 -8.78 -5.57 -19.81
CA ARG A 96 -8.41 -6.71 -20.67
C ARG A 96 -7.00 -6.61 -21.30
N GLY A 97 -6.07 -5.91 -20.64
CA GLY A 97 -4.86 -5.38 -21.29
C GLY A 97 -3.51 -5.62 -20.60
N GLY A 98 -3.43 -6.33 -19.46
CA GLY A 98 -2.15 -6.49 -18.76
C GLY A 98 -1.72 -5.22 -18.00
N ILE A 99 -2.69 -4.46 -17.48
CA ILE A 99 -2.51 -3.10 -16.92
C ILE A 99 -2.98 -3.05 -15.46
N LEU A 100 -3.57 -4.12 -14.94
CA LEU A 100 -4.27 -4.10 -13.66
C LEU A 100 -3.30 -3.94 -12.48
N CYS A 101 -2.14 -4.58 -12.54
CA CYS A 101 -1.12 -4.44 -11.49
C CYS A 101 -0.58 -3.00 -11.38
N ASP A 102 -0.32 -2.36 -12.53
CA ASP A 102 0.10 -0.96 -12.54
C ASP A 102 -1.00 -0.01 -12.04
N VAL A 103 -2.28 -0.31 -12.34
CA VAL A 103 -3.42 0.44 -11.79
C VAL A 103 -3.46 0.30 -10.27
N LEU A 104 -3.25 -0.90 -9.73
CA LEU A 104 -3.28 -1.15 -8.28
C LEU A 104 -2.15 -0.40 -7.56
N ALA A 105 -0.95 -0.39 -8.14
CA ALA A 105 0.20 0.36 -7.62
C ALA A 105 -0.04 1.88 -7.64
N LEU A 106 -0.58 2.41 -8.73
CA LEU A 106 -0.89 3.85 -8.86
C LEU A 106 -2.05 4.27 -7.97
N ALA A 107 -3.11 3.46 -7.89
CA ALA A 107 -4.25 3.73 -7.02
C ALA A 107 -3.82 3.74 -5.55
N THR A 108 -2.90 2.86 -5.16
CA THR A 108 -2.30 2.86 -3.82
C THR A 108 -1.50 4.12 -3.54
N ARG A 109 -0.64 4.57 -4.47
CA ARG A 109 0.08 5.86 -4.36
C ARG A 109 -0.90 7.02 -4.16
N ASP A 110 -1.94 7.07 -4.97
CA ASP A 110 -2.94 8.13 -4.89
C ASP A 110 -3.72 8.08 -3.57
N GLY A 111 -4.03 6.88 -3.08
CA GLY A 111 -4.62 6.67 -1.75
C GLY A 111 -3.72 7.20 -0.63
N VAL A 112 -2.43 6.88 -0.66
CA VAL A 112 -1.44 7.38 0.32
C VAL A 112 -1.35 8.91 0.28
N PHE A 113 -1.30 9.49 -0.92
CA PHE A 113 -1.23 10.95 -1.08
C PHE A 113 -2.50 11.64 -0.53
N LEU A 114 -3.68 11.11 -0.85
CA LEU A 114 -4.95 11.65 -0.36
C LEU A 114 -5.12 11.49 1.16
N ALA A 115 -4.52 10.46 1.75
CA ALA A 115 -4.48 10.29 3.19
C ALA A 115 -3.48 11.23 3.91
N GLY A 116 -2.84 12.15 3.18
CA GLY A 116 -1.86 13.10 3.71
C GLY A 116 -0.42 12.58 3.74
N GLY A 117 -0.16 11.43 3.12
CA GLY A 117 1.18 10.90 2.92
C GLY A 117 1.97 11.64 1.84
N PRO A 118 3.29 11.39 1.73
CA PRO A 118 4.11 12.01 0.69
C PRO A 118 3.74 11.47 -0.69
N PHE A 119 3.84 12.32 -1.71
CA PHE A 119 3.83 11.85 -3.09
C PHE A 119 5.17 11.18 -3.41
N TYR A 120 5.13 10.03 -4.08
CA TYR A 120 6.30 9.34 -4.58
C TYR A 120 6.04 8.81 -6.00
N PRO A 121 7.04 8.86 -6.90
CA PRO A 121 6.88 8.28 -8.23
C PRO A 121 6.78 6.75 -8.14
N VAL A 122 5.84 6.17 -8.88
CA VAL A 122 5.67 4.72 -9.00
C VAL A 122 6.12 4.30 -10.39
N LEU A 123 7.07 3.38 -10.44
CA LEU A 123 7.49 2.75 -11.70
C LEU A 123 6.37 1.85 -12.22
N THR A 124 6.08 1.95 -13.52
CA THR A 124 5.08 1.14 -14.22
C THR A 124 5.75 0.17 -15.19
N GLY A 125 4.99 -0.79 -15.71
CA GLY A 125 5.45 -1.86 -16.59
C GLY A 125 5.37 -3.25 -15.96
N ARG A 126 4.63 -3.40 -14.84
CA ARG A 126 4.31 -4.73 -14.30
C ARG A 126 3.40 -5.47 -15.25
N ARG A 127 3.44 -6.80 -15.20
CA ARG A 127 2.60 -7.66 -16.04
C ARG A 127 1.60 -8.38 -15.16
N ASP A 128 0.36 -8.44 -15.64
CA ASP A 128 -0.69 -9.18 -14.95
C ASP A 128 -0.42 -10.69 -15.04
N SER A 129 -0.71 -11.39 -13.96
CA SER A 129 -0.64 -12.83 -13.83
C SER A 129 -1.69 -13.52 -14.70
N THR A 130 -1.51 -14.82 -14.89
CA THR A 130 -2.51 -15.68 -15.55
C THR A 130 -3.19 -16.65 -14.60
N GLN A 131 -2.78 -16.69 -13.33
CA GLN A 131 -3.28 -17.60 -12.31
C GLN A 131 -3.31 -16.90 -10.93
N SER A 132 -4.13 -17.43 -10.02
CA SER A 132 -4.22 -17.00 -8.62
C SER A 132 -3.54 -17.99 -7.68
N TYR A 133 -3.00 -17.51 -6.56
CA TYR A 133 -2.23 -18.30 -5.59
C TYR A 133 -2.94 -18.39 -4.23
N PHE A 134 -4.05 -19.14 -4.18
CA PHE A 134 -4.90 -19.17 -2.99
C PHE A 134 -4.27 -19.93 -1.81
N ASP A 135 -3.66 -21.08 -2.07
CA ASP A 135 -3.07 -21.92 -1.03
C ASP A 135 -1.85 -21.24 -0.41
N GLU A 136 -1.06 -20.56 -1.23
CA GLU A 136 0.08 -19.73 -0.83
C GLU A 136 -0.40 -18.52 0.00
N ALA A 137 -1.44 -17.82 -0.46
CA ALA A 137 -2.02 -16.70 0.28
C ALA A 137 -2.51 -17.13 1.68
N LEU A 138 -3.14 -18.30 1.79
CA LEU A 138 -3.60 -18.84 3.08
C LEU A 138 -2.46 -19.19 4.04
N ALA A 139 -1.31 -19.59 3.50
CA ALA A 139 -0.15 -19.99 4.28
C ALA A 139 0.77 -18.81 4.68
N GLU A 140 0.88 -17.80 3.81
CA GLU A 140 1.92 -16.78 3.92
C GLU A 140 1.41 -15.40 4.33
N ILE A 141 0.11 -15.08 4.16
CA ILE A 141 -0.41 -13.80 4.64
C ILE A 141 -0.49 -13.83 6.18
N PRO A 142 0.16 -12.87 6.88
CA PRO A 142 0.09 -12.80 8.33
C PRO A 142 -1.34 -12.59 8.82
N LYS A 143 -1.73 -13.34 9.84
CA LYS A 143 -3.08 -13.29 10.43
C LYS A 143 -3.20 -12.24 11.55
N PRO A 144 -4.43 -11.75 11.79
CA PRO A 144 -4.85 -10.98 12.97
C PRO A 144 -4.17 -11.31 14.30
N ASP A 145 -4.02 -12.60 14.55
CA ASP A 145 -3.61 -13.21 15.80
C ASP A 145 -2.21 -13.83 15.74
N ASP A 146 -1.48 -13.65 14.63
CA ASP A 146 -0.12 -14.15 14.51
C ASP A 146 0.82 -13.46 15.52
N ASN A 147 1.83 -14.22 15.95
CA ASN A 147 2.89 -13.68 16.79
C ASN A 147 3.78 -12.74 15.95
N ILE A 148 4.20 -11.61 16.52
CA ILE A 148 5.12 -10.66 15.88
C ILE A 148 6.38 -11.32 15.33
N THR A 149 6.91 -12.36 15.98
CA THR A 149 8.07 -13.11 15.47
C THR A 149 7.78 -13.80 14.14
N GLN A 150 6.57 -14.34 13.98
CA GLN A 150 6.13 -14.97 12.74
C GLN A 150 5.88 -13.92 11.65
N THR A 151 5.25 -12.79 11.99
CA THR A 151 5.06 -11.67 11.06
C THR A 151 6.40 -11.16 10.54
N LEU A 152 7.36 -10.86 11.44
CA LEU A 152 8.69 -10.41 11.04
C LEU A 152 9.42 -11.44 10.15
N HIS A 153 9.29 -12.74 10.46
CA HIS A 153 9.85 -13.79 9.63
C HIS A 153 9.26 -13.79 8.23
N LEU A 154 7.92 -13.74 8.08
CA LEU A 154 7.25 -13.71 6.77
C LEU A 154 7.66 -12.48 5.95
N PHE A 155 7.74 -11.30 6.56
CA PHE A 155 8.21 -10.09 5.90
C PHE A 155 9.70 -10.18 5.49
N SER A 156 10.54 -10.80 6.32
CA SER A 156 11.95 -11.00 6.01
C SER A 156 12.18 -11.89 4.78
N LEU A 157 11.32 -12.89 4.56
CA LEU A 157 11.35 -13.73 3.35
C LEU A 157 11.10 -12.91 2.07
N ARG A 158 10.42 -11.77 2.19
CA ARG A 158 10.15 -10.83 1.09
C ARG A 158 11.13 -9.67 1.04
N GLY A 159 12.21 -9.74 1.81
CA GLY A 159 13.30 -8.78 1.80
C GLY A 159 13.05 -7.51 2.60
N PHE A 160 12.00 -7.47 3.42
CA PHE A 160 11.77 -6.35 4.34
C PHE A 160 12.59 -6.51 5.61
N SER A 161 13.21 -5.42 6.05
CA SER A 161 13.78 -5.31 7.40
C SER A 161 12.68 -5.15 8.46
N ASP A 162 13.01 -5.39 9.73
CA ASP A 162 12.10 -5.15 10.85
C ASP A 162 11.59 -3.70 10.87
N ARG A 163 12.45 -2.74 10.51
CA ARG A 163 12.08 -1.32 10.45
C ARG A 163 11.08 -1.03 9.35
N GLU A 164 11.25 -1.62 8.18
CA GLU A 164 10.32 -1.48 7.06
C GLU A 164 9.00 -2.18 7.36
N THR A 165 9.05 -3.34 8.01
CA THR A 165 7.86 -4.07 8.46
C THR A 165 7.02 -3.20 9.40
N VAL A 166 7.64 -2.58 10.42
CA VAL A 166 6.95 -1.65 11.33
C VAL A 166 6.40 -0.44 10.59
N ALA A 167 7.12 0.08 9.59
CA ALA A 167 6.64 1.19 8.77
C ALA A 167 5.41 0.79 7.93
N LEU A 168 5.41 -0.42 7.33
CA LEU A 168 4.29 -0.96 6.57
C LEU A 168 3.07 -1.23 7.44
N LEU A 169 3.26 -1.79 8.64
CA LEU A 169 2.18 -1.96 9.62
C LEU A 169 1.56 -0.61 10.04
N GLY A 170 2.26 0.50 9.84
CA GLY A 170 1.72 1.85 9.98
C GLY A 170 0.53 2.14 9.07
N ALA A 171 0.37 1.44 7.93
CA ALA A 171 -0.77 1.59 7.03
C ALA A 171 -2.12 1.22 7.69
N HIS A 172 -2.09 0.45 8.78
CA HIS A 172 -3.27 0.14 9.58
C HIS A 172 -3.82 1.34 10.36
N ASN A 173 -3.15 2.51 10.29
CA ASN A 173 -3.69 3.77 10.80
C ASN A 173 -4.90 4.28 9.98
N ILE A 174 -5.13 3.72 8.79
CA ILE A 174 -6.21 4.11 7.89
C ILE A 174 -6.87 2.84 7.33
N GLY A 175 -8.15 2.63 7.63
CA GLY A 175 -8.87 1.47 7.12
C GLY A 175 -10.05 1.03 7.99
N LYS A 176 -10.61 -0.13 7.66
CA LYS A 176 -11.66 -0.83 8.42
C LYS A 176 -11.27 -2.30 8.52
N ILE A 177 -11.71 -2.95 9.60
CA ILE A 177 -11.58 -4.40 9.79
C ILE A 177 -12.92 -4.97 10.26
N GLY A 178 -13.19 -6.23 9.92
CA GLY A 178 -14.33 -6.99 10.45
C GLY A 178 -14.24 -7.19 11.96
N CYS A 179 -15.39 -7.18 12.64
CA CYS A 179 -15.46 -7.38 14.10
C CYS A 179 -14.94 -8.77 14.51
N GLU A 180 -15.13 -9.77 13.63
CA GLU A 180 -14.71 -11.16 13.83
C GLU A 180 -13.21 -11.31 14.13
N PHE A 181 -12.38 -10.39 13.65
CA PHE A 181 -10.93 -10.40 13.86
C PHE A 181 -10.51 -9.73 15.18
N ILE A 182 -11.43 -9.06 15.89
CA ILE A 182 -11.16 -8.38 17.17
C ILE A 182 -11.84 -9.09 18.33
N ASP A 183 -13.01 -9.70 18.11
CA ASP A 183 -13.88 -10.21 19.16
C ASP A 183 -13.23 -11.29 20.06
N SER A 184 -12.25 -12.04 19.53
CA SER A 184 -11.48 -13.03 20.29
C SER A 184 -10.48 -12.43 21.28
N ARG A 185 -10.16 -11.13 21.17
CA ARG A 185 -9.20 -10.45 22.06
C ARG A 185 -9.84 -10.20 23.44
N PRO A 186 -9.14 -10.51 24.55
CA PRO A 186 -9.68 -10.32 25.89
C PRO A 186 -10.10 -8.87 26.14
N LYS A 187 -11.36 -8.64 26.50
CA LYS A 187 -11.89 -7.31 26.89
C LYS A 187 -11.40 -6.90 28.28
N GLN A 188 -10.09 -6.81 28.50
CA GLN A 188 -9.50 -6.33 29.77
C GLN A 188 -9.36 -4.80 29.80
N LEU A 189 -10.41 -4.07 29.41
CA LEU A 189 -10.46 -2.62 29.59
C LEU A 189 -11.47 -2.29 30.67
N HIS A 190 -10.98 -2.25 31.92
CA HIS A 190 -11.61 -1.43 32.93
C HIS A 190 -11.33 0.03 32.55
N TRP A 191 -12.36 0.73 32.07
CA TRP A 191 -12.26 2.12 31.65
C TRP A 191 -12.12 3.06 32.85
N ASP A 192 -10.92 3.17 33.41
CA ASP A 192 -10.60 4.25 34.34
C ASP A 192 -10.13 5.48 33.56
N ARG A 193 -10.82 6.61 33.78
CA ARG A 193 -10.69 7.89 33.04
C ARG A 193 -9.29 8.53 33.12
N ALA A 194 -8.37 7.97 33.92
CA ALA A 194 -7.04 8.51 34.19
C ALA A 194 -5.90 7.84 33.38
N THR A 195 -6.11 6.62 32.89
CA THR A 195 -5.15 5.93 32.02
C THR A 195 -5.69 5.96 30.60
N ARG A 196 -5.13 6.81 29.76
CA ARG A 196 -5.25 6.63 28.30
C ARG A 196 -4.30 5.48 27.95
N PRO A 197 -4.74 4.23 27.75
CA PRO A 197 -3.89 3.28 27.06
C PRO A 197 -3.56 3.91 25.71
N SER A 198 -2.28 3.92 25.34
CA SER A 198 -1.91 4.15 23.94
C SER A 198 -2.50 2.97 23.17
N PHE A 199 -3.71 3.17 22.63
CA PHE A 199 -4.22 2.34 21.54
C PHE A 199 -3.34 2.63 20.34
N THR A 200 -2.16 2.00 20.29
CA THR A 200 -1.54 1.73 19.01
C THR A 200 -2.48 0.74 18.34
N LEU A 201 -3.21 1.25 17.36
CA LEU A 201 -4.16 0.53 16.54
C LEU A 201 -3.39 -0.50 15.69
N LEU A 202 -2.97 -1.60 16.31
CA LEU A 202 -2.54 -2.81 15.60
C LEU A 202 -3.82 -3.57 15.25
N ILE A 203 -4.47 -3.07 14.21
CA ILE A 203 -5.44 -3.84 13.44
C ILE A 203 -4.59 -4.85 12.68
N SER A 204 -4.73 -6.12 13.00
CA SER A 204 -4.54 -7.19 12.04
C SER A 204 -5.86 -7.94 11.99
#